data_AF-A0A438JPK1-F1
#
_entry.id   AF-A0A438JPK1-F1
#
_cell.length_a   1.000
_cell.length_b   1.000
_cell.length_c   1.000
_cell.angle_alpha   90.00
_cell.angle_beta   90.00
_cell.angle_gamma   90.00
#
_symmetry.space_group_name_H-M   'P 1'
#
loop_
_entity.id
_entity.type
_entity.pdbx_description
1 polymer ?
#
loop_
_entity_poly.entity_id
_entity_poly.type
_entity_poly.pdbx_seq_one_letter_code
_entity_poly.pdbx_strand_id
1 'polypeptide(L)'
;MRKKLTSLGGSLPVPCVQELAKKTLTTVPPRYLRPEQDPPFLSDSSTTCSSIHAPVIDFNRLVSGDSMDSELDKLHYACKEWGFFQKWKKQAFIAAPPVFNRENYQTWAIRMTVHLQALDVWEAIEEDYEISPLGANPTVAQMKNHKEKKTRKAKAKACLFSAVSPLILTRIMQLESAAEI
;
A
#
# COMPACT_ATOMS: atom_id res chain seq x y z
N MET A 1 -43.28 -39.40 16.48
CA MET A 1 -42.41 -39.38 15.29
C MET A 1 -41.80 -37.98 15.16
N ARG A 2 -40.48 -37.79 15.34
CA ARG A 2 -39.81 -36.51 15.07
C ARG A 2 -39.20 -36.55 13.67
N LYS A 3 -39.59 -35.61 12.80
CA LYS A 3 -39.03 -35.46 11.44
C LYS A 3 -37.65 -34.80 11.54
N LYS A 4 -36.65 -35.41 10.93
CA LYS A 4 -35.26 -34.92 10.85
C LYS A 4 -35.20 -33.80 9.82
N LEU A 5 -34.73 -32.62 10.22
CA LEU A 5 -34.56 -31.46 9.35
C LEU A 5 -33.35 -31.69 8.42
N THR A 6 -33.59 -31.76 7.12
CA THR A 6 -32.54 -31.85 6.10
C THR A 6 -32.00 -30.45 5.84
N SER A 7 -30.80 -30.17 6.35
CA SER A 7 -30.06 -28.95 6.04
C SER A 7 -29.59 -28.97 4.59
N LEU A 8 -30.27 -28.24 3.72
CA LEU A 8 -29.93 -28.05 2.31
C LEU A 8 -29.10 -26.77 2.17
N GLY A 9 -27.84 -26.80 2.60
CA GLY A 9 -26.98 -25.61 2.54
C GLY A 9 -25.59 -25.74 3.18
N GLY A 10 -24.95 -26.90 3.07
CA GLY A 10 -23.58 -27.11 3.57
C GLY A 10 -22.54 -27.10 2.44
N SER A 11 -21.41 -26.42 2.64
CA SER A 11 -20.24 -26.56 1.77
C SER A 11 -19.60 -27.93 1.97
N LEU A 12 -19.24 -28.60 0.88
CA LEU A 12 -18.43 -29.82 0.97
C LEU A 12 -17.01 -29.46 1.42
N PRO A 13 -16.40 -30.20 2.35
CA PRO A 13 -15.02 -29.94 2.74
C PRO A 13 -14.11 -30.10 1.52
N VAL A 14 -13.45 -29.00 1.15
CA VAL A 14 -12.43 -29.00 0.09
C VAL A 14 -11.14 -29.54 0.71
N PRO A 15 -10.60 -30.68 0.24
CA PRO A 15 -9.36 -31.23 0.77
C PRO A 15 -8.21 -30.24 0.58
N CYS A 16 -7.25 -30.25 1.51
CA CYS A 16 -6.03 -29.47 1.37
C CYS A 16 -5.25 -29.95 0.13
N VAL A 17 -5.08 -29.09 -0.87
CA VAL A 17 -4.37 -29.41 -2.12
C VAL A 17 -2.92 -29.80 -1.84
N GLN A 18 -2.30 -29.20 -0.82
CA GLN A 18 -0.93 -29.55 -0.41
C GLN A 18 -0.83 -31.00 0.09
N GLU A 19 -1.83 -31.49 0.82
CA GLU A 19 -1.88 -32.89 1.27
C GLU A 19 -2.22 -33.86 0.14
N LEU A 20 -2.99 -33.40 -0.86
CA LEU A 20 -3.23 -34.18 -2.07
C LEU A 20 -1.97 -34.33 -2.92
N ALA A 21 -1.17 -33.27 -3.06
CA ALA A 21 0.07 -33.29 -3.84
C ALA A 21 1.16 -34.18 -3.21
N LYS A 22 1.15 -34.36 -1.88
CA LYS A 22 2.06 -35.27 -1.17
C LYS A 22 1.67 -36.75 -1.32
N LYS A 23 0.40 -37.04 -1.60
CA LYS A 23 -0.05 -38.40 -1.94
C LYS A 23 0.37 -38.64 -3.38
N THR A 24 1.02 -39.77 -3.67
CA THR A 24 1.47 -40.15 -5.03
C THR A 24 0.27 -40.50 -5.93
N LEU A 25 -0.59 -39.52 -6.17
CA LEU A 25 -1.73 -39.62 -7.06
C LEU A 25 -1.23 -39.40 -8.49
N THR A 26 -1.34 -40.42 -9.33
CA THR A 26 -0.97 -40.36 -10.76
C THR A 26 -1.97 -39.59 -11.61
N THR A 27 -3.11 -39.17 -11.04
CA THR A 27 -4.19 -38.51 -11.77
C THR A 27 -4.81 -37.42 -10.93
N VAL A 28 -4.95 -36.22 -11.52
CA VAL A 28 -5.59 -35.05 -10.89
C VAL A 28 -7.07 -35.38 -10.65
N PRO A 29 -7.61 -35.16 -9.43
CA PRO A 29 -9.01 -35.44 -9.16
C PRO A 29 -9.94 -34.66 -10.10
N PRO A 30 -11.03 -35.27 -10.59
CA PRO A 30 -11.93 -34.63 -11.56
C PRO A 30 -12.49 -33.27 -11.15
N ARG A 31 -12.57 -32.99 -9.84
CA ARG A 31 -13.00 -31.68 -9.29
C ARG A 31 -12.08 -30.52 -9.68
N TYR A 32 -10.82 -30.79 -9.97
CA TYR A 32 -9.84 -29.79 -10.38
C TYR A 32 -9.63 -29.79 -11.90
N LEU A 33 -10.25 -30.72 -12.63
CA LEU A 33 -10.29 -30.68 -14.09
C LEU A 33 -11.33 -29.64 -14.50
N ARG A 34 -10.98 -28.78 -15.45
CA ARG A 34 -11.87 -27.77 -16.04
C ARG A 34 -12.21 -28.23 -17.46
N PRO A 35 -13.37 -28.87 -17.69
CA PRO A 35 -13.72 -29.43 -19.00
C PRO A 35 -13.90 -28.38 -20.10
N GLU A 36 -14.22 -27.14 -19.72
CA GLU A 36 -14.51 -26.02 -20.63
C GLU A 36 -13.32 -25.06 -20.82
N GLN A 37 -12.08 -25.50 -20.60
CA GLN A 37 -10.98 -24.71 -21.14
C GLN A 37 -11.07 -24.80 -22.66
N ASP A 38 -11.47 -23.70 -23.30
CA ASP A 38 -11.13 -23.47 -24.71
C ASP A 38 -9.67 -23.90 -24.89
N PRO A 39 -9.35 -24.63 -25.98
CA PRO A 39 -8.03 -25.18 -26.19
C PRO A 39 -6.98 -24.11 -25.85
N PRO A 40 -5.90 -24.46 -25.12
CA PRO A 40 -4.85 -23.49 -24.83
C PRO A 40 -4.51 -22.84 -26.16
N PHE A 41 -4.66 -21.52 -26.25
CA PHE A 41 -4.33 -20.76 -27.44
C PHE A 41 -2.94 -21.25 -27.85
N LEU A 42 -2.88 -22.08 -28.90
CA LEU A 42 -1.65 -22.74 -29.28
C LEU A 42 -0.67 -21.59 -29.47
N SER A 43 0.38 -21.59 -28.65
CA SER A 43 1.48 -20.65 -28.82
C SER A 43 2.17 -21.04 -30.12
N ASP A 44 1.63 -20.55 -31.22
CA ASP A 44 2.34 -20.47 -32.49
C ASP A 44 3.51 -19.53 -32.26
N SER A 45 4.67 -20.14 -32.08
CA SER A 45 5.97 -19.54 -31.85
C SER A 45 6.51 -18.77 -33.07
N SER A 46 5.64 -18.12 -33.86
CA SER A 46 6.01 -17.33 -35.05
C SER A 46 5.36 -15.94 -35.13
N THR A 47 4.50 -15.55 -34.19
CA THR A 47 4.25 -14.12 -33.94
C THR A 47 4.99 -13.78 -32.68
N THR A 48 6.14 -13.13 -32.83
CA THR A 48 7.02 -12.68 -31.75
C THR A 48 6.22 -12.26 -30.50
N CYS A 49 6.24 -13.09 -29.45
CA CYS A 49 5.65 -12.81 -28.14
C CYS A 49 6.40 -11.72 -27.37
N SER A 50 6.85 -10.67 -28.04
CA SER A 50 7.42 -9.48 -27.43
C SER A 50 6.35 -8.59 -26.75
N SER A 51 5.06 -8.91 -26.86
CA SER A 51 3.97 -7.97 -26.52
C SER A 51 2.87 -8.50 -25.57
N ILE A 52 3.04 -9.63 -24.88
CA ILE A 52 2.08 -10.06 -23.82
C ILE A 52 2.76 -10.03 -22.42
N HIS A 53 3.91 -9.37 -22.30
CA HIS A 53 4.53 -9.20 -20.98
C HIS A 53 3.97 -7.97 -20.28
N ALA A 54 3.51 -8.14 -19.03
CA ALA A 54 3.04 -7.05 -18.21
C ALA A 54 4.10 -5.93 -18.11
N PRO A 55 3.71 -4.65 -18.14
CA PRO A 55 4.65 -3.54 -18.08
C PRO A 55 5.52 -3.63 -16.82
N VAL A 56 6.83 -3.48 -16.99
CA VAL A 56 7.78 -3.34 -15.88
C VAL A 56 8.05 -1.85 -15.70
N ILE A 57 7.74 -1.33 -14.51
CA ILE A 57 7.90 0.10 -14.19
C ILE A 57 9.13 0.26 -13.30
N ASP A 58 10.10 1.08 -13.74
CA ASP A 58 11.27 1.41 -12.93
C ASP A 58 11.07 2.71 -12.16
N PHE A 59 10.83 2.57 -10.85
CA PHE A 59 10.62 3.71 -9.96
C PHE A 59 11.85 4.61 -9.80
N ASN A 60 13.07 4.11 -10.02
CA ASN A 60 14.26 4.97 -9.95
C ASN A 60 14.29 5.91 -11.15
N ARG A 61 13.82 5.43 -12.31
CA ARG A 61 13.73 6.21 -13.55
C ARG A 61 12.55 7.17 -13.58
N LEU A 62 11.49 6.90 -12.81
CA LEU A 62 10.42 7.86 -12.49
C LEU A 62 10.91 9.03 -11.63
N VAL A 63 11.85 8.78 -10.72
CA VAL A 63 12.41 9.82 -9.82
C VAL A 63 13.61 10.54 -10.48
N SER A 64 14.30 9.90 -11.42
CA SER A 64 15.42 10.47 -12.16
C SER A 64 14.92 11.30 -13.35
N GLY A 65 15.25 12.59 -13.38
CA GLY A 65 14.72 13.54 -14.38
C GLY A 65 14.95 13.15 -15.84
N ASP A 66 16.05 12.46 -16.16
CA ASP A 66 16.44 12.14 -17.54
C ASP A 66 15.54 11.09 -18.23
N SER A 67 14.66 10.41 -17.49
CA SER A 67 13.74 9.41 -18.06
C SER A 67 12.32 9.45 -17.50
N MET A 68 11.97 10.56 -16.82
CA MET A 68 10.70 10.71 -16.10
C MET A 68 9.49 10.51 -17.02
N ASP A 69 9.45 11.23 -18.15
CA ASP A 69 8.30 11.22 -19.06
C ASP A 69 8.08 9.82 -19.67
N SER A 70 9.17 9.16 -20.09
CA SER A 70 9.10 7.83 -20.70
C SER A 70 8.61 6.73 -19.74
N GLU A 71 8.91 6.84 -18.44
CA GLU A 71 8.41 5.89 -17.45
C GLU A 71 7.02 6.27 -16.93
N LEU A 72 6.69 7.57 -16.92
CA LEU A 72 5.36 8.06 -16.59
C LEU A 72 4.34 7.60 -17.65
N ASP A 73 4.70 7.66 -18.93
CA ASP A 73 3.87 7.16 -20.03
C ASP A 73 3.63 5.65 -19.91
N LYS A 74 4.66 4.88 -19.57
CA LYS A 74 4.52 3.44 -19.32
C LYS A 74 3.63 3.15 -18.13
N LEU A 75 3.73 3.93 -17.06
CA LEU A 75 2.88 3.79 -15.88
C LEU A 75 1.42 4.11 -16.23
N HIS A 76 1.18 5.20 -16.96
CA HIS A 76 -0.16 5.58 -17.43
C HIS A 76 -0.77 4.48 -18.32
N TYR A 77 0.02 3.99 -19.28
CA TYR A 77 -0.37 2.88 -20.16
C TYR A 77 -0.69 1.61 -19.37
N ALA A 78 0.13 1.25 -18.38
CA ALA A 78 -0.10 0.08 -17.55
C ALA A 78 -1.40 0.19 -16.74
N CYS A 79 -1.66 1.36 -16.13
CA CYS A 79 -2.89 1.60 -15.39
C CYS A 79 -4.13 1.55 -16.30
N LYS A 80 -4.01 2.06 -17.54
CA LYS A 80 -5.12 2.14 -18.50
C LYS A 80 -5.45 0.80 -19.15
N GLU A 81 -4.44 0.08 -19.63
CA GLU A 81 -4.63 -1.10 -20.50
C GLU A 81 -4.45 -2.43 -19.77
N TRP A 82 -3.64 -2.47 -18.71
CA TRP A 82 -3.33 -3.71 -17.99
C TRP A 82 -4.06 -3.84 -16.66
N GLY A 83 -4.24 -2.73 -15.93
CA GLY A 83 -4.76 -2.74 -14.55
C GLY A 83 -3.80 -3.33 -13.51
N PHE A 84 -2.64 -3.85 -13.94
CA PHE A 84 -1.54 -4.30 -13.07
C PHE A 84 -0.19 -4.15 -13.79
N PHE A 85 0.90 -4.08 -13.02
CA PHE A 85 2.27 -3.99 -13.55
C PHE A 85 3.25 -4.66 -12.60
N GLN A 86 4.41 -5.06 -13.13
CA GLN A 86 5.47 -5.67 -12.33
C GLN A 86 6.29 -4.59 -11.64
N LYS A 87 6.27 -4.57 -10.30
CA LYS A 87 7.21 -3.82 -9.47
C LYS A 87 8.41 -4.71 -9.11
N TRP A 88 9.62 -4.23 -9.32
CA TRP A 88 10.82 -4.85 -8.77
C TRP A 88 11.51 -3.96 -7.72
N LYS A 89 12.01 -4.65 -6.70
CA LYS A 89 12.69 -4.19 -5.47
C LYS A 89 11.82 -3.54 -4.38
N LYS A 90 11.82 -4.25 -3.25
CA LYS A 90 11.52 -3.76 -1.90
C LYS A 90 12.55 -2.69 -1.51
N GLN A 91 12.51 -1.51 -2.11
CA GLN A 91 12.92 -0.33 -1.38
C GLN A 91 11.63 0.28 -0.84
N ALA A 92 11.58 0.50 0.48
CA ALA A 92 10.48 1.19 1.11
C ALA A 92 10.26 2.49 0.33
N PHE A 93 9.14 2.59 -0.38
CA PHE A 93 8.73 3.76 -1.17
C PHE A 93 8.35 4.93 -0.26
N ILE A 94 8.69 4.85 1.02
CA ILE A 94 8.62 5.99 1.93
C ILE A 94 9.87 6.83 1.63
N ALA A 95 9.81 7.51 0.48
CA ALA A 95 10.74 8.58 0.12
C ALA A 95 10.76 9.65 1.22
N ALA A 96 11.82 10.44 1.31
CA ALA A 96 11.87 11.55 2.25
C ALA A 96 10.63 12.47 2.08
N PRO A 97 10.10 13.07 3.16
CA PRO A 97 8.98 13.99 3.07
C PRO A 97 9.26 15.12 2.07
N PRO A 98 8.24 15.58 1.32
CA PRO A 98 8.42 16.69 0.40
C PRO A 98 8.83 17.95 1.18
N VAL A 99 9.93 18.60 0.79
CA VAL A 99 10.39 19.83 1.44
C VAL A 99 9.55 21.02 0.96
N PHE A 100 9.01 21.78 1.90
CA PHE A 100 8.31 23.03 1.64
C PHE A 100 9.31 24.16 1.41
N ASN A 101 9.27 24.74 0.21
CA ASN A 101 10.14 25.84 -0.22
C ASN A 101 9.35 27.13 -0.54
N ARG A 102 8.12 27.27 -0.03
CA ARG A 102 7.19 28.40 -0.28
C ARG A 102 6.63 28.49 -1.71
N GLU A 103 7.15 27.72 -2.65
CA GLU A 103 6.62 27.63 -4.02
C GLU A 103 5.66 26.46 -4.17
N ASN A 104 4.68 26.58 -5.06
CA ASN A 104 3.80 25.49 -5.47
C ASN A 104 3.11 24.75 -4.30
N TYR A 105 2.54 25.52 -3.36
CA TYR A 105 1.88 25.02 -2.15
C TYR A 105 0.87 23.90 -2.43
N GLN A 106 0.06 24.01 -3.49
CA GLN A 106 -0.94 23.00 -3.85
C GLN A 106 -0.31 21.64 -4.13
N THR A 107 0.78 21.61 -4.90
CA THR A 107 1.51 20.38 -5.20
C THR A 107 2.19 19.83 -3.94
N TRP A 108 2.77 20.72 -3.12
CA TRP A 108 3.39 20.30 -1.86
C TRP A 108 2.35 19.70 -0.90
N ALA A 109 1.19 20.34 -0.74
CA ALA A 109 0.11 19.90 0.14
C ALA A 109 -0.40 18.52 -0.27
N ILE A 110 -0.69 18.30 -1.56
CA ILE A 110 -1.13 16.99 -2.07
C ILE A 110 -0.07 15.91 -1.77
N ARG A 111 1.20 16.20 -2.05
CA ARG A 111 2.31 15.25 -1.78
C ARG A 111 2.46 14.96 -0.29
N MET A 112 2.35 15.97 0.56
CA MET A 112 2.47 15.84 2.00
C MET A 112 1.30 15.04 2.58
N THR A 113 0.06 15.28 2.13
CA THR A 113 -1.12 14.51 2.53
C THR A 113 -0.96 13.03 2.20
N VAL A 114 -0.60 12.70 0.96
CA VAL A 114 -0.37 11.30 0.53
C VAL A 114 0.74 10.66 1.35
N HIS A 115 1.81 11.40 1.64
CA HIS A 115 2.93 10.91 2.44
C HIS A 115 2.52 10.57 3.89
N LEU A 116 1.73 11.43 4.52
CA LEU A 116 1.22 11.23 5.88
C LEU A 116 0.19 10.10 5.96
N GLN A 117 -0.65 9.93 4.94
CA GLN A 117 -1.57 8.80 4.82
C GLN A 117 -0.82 7.47 4.67
N ALA A 118 0.22 7.43 3.82
CA ALA A 118 1.06 6.24 3.64
C ALA A 118 1.83 5.84 4.91
N LEU A 119 2.10 6.80 5.79
CA LEU A 119 2.77 6.60 7.07
C LEU A 119 1.83 6.23 8.23
N ASP A 120 0.50 6.19 7.99
CA ASP A 120 -0.52 6.01 9.03
C ASP A 120 -0.38 7.03 10.18
N VAL A 121 -0.07 8.29 9.83
CA VAL A 121 0.10 9.40 10.80
C VAL A 121 -0.87 10.56 10.56
N TRP A 122 -1.65 10.52 9.47
CA TRP A 122 -2.62 11.57 9.12
C TRP A 122 -3.63 11.83 10.25
N GLU A 123 -4.22 10.77 10.82
CA GLU A 123 -5.16 10.90 11.95
C GLU A 123 -4.56 11.65 13.15
N ALA A 124 -3.26 11.47 13.41
CA ALA A 124 -2.60 12.13 14.53
C ALA A 124 -2.33 13.64 14.30
N ILE A 125 -2.50 14.12 13.07
CA ILE A 125 -2.39 15.54 12.69
C ILE A 125 -3.78 16.18 12.66
N GLU A 126 -4.78 15.46 12.16
CA GLU A 126 -6.15 15.95 12.05
C GLU A 126 -6.88 15.95 13.41
N GLU A 127 -6.67 14.90 14.22
CA GLU A 127 -7.23 14.81 15.57
C GLU A 127 -6.22 15.30 16.61
N ASP A 128 -6.53 16.44 17.25
CA ASP A 128 -5.80 16.88 18.45
C ASP A 128 -6.23 16.09 19.70
N TYR A 129 -6.15 14.76 19.63
CA TYR A 129 -6.50 13.91 20.77
C TYR A 129 -5.41 13.99 21.83
N GLU A 130 -5.76 14.34 23.06
CA GLU A 130 -4.80 14.28 24.16
C GLU A 130 -4.51 12.82 24.57
N ILE A 131 -3.24 12.51 24.84
CA ILE A 131 -2.86 11.17 25.30
C ILE A 131 -3.02 11.13 26.82
N SER A 132 -4.21 10.75 27.27
CA SER A 132 -4.50 10.61 28.70
C SER A 132 -3.53 9.64 29.40
N PRO A 133 -3.08 9.94 30.62
CA PRO A 133 -2.30 9.01 31.42
C PRO A 133 -3.05 7.70 31.65
N LEU A 134 -2.32 6.58 31.64
CA LEU A 134 -2.89 5.28 31.99
C LEU A 134 -3.30 5.30 33.48
N GLY A 135 -4.49 4.78 33.79
CA GLY A 135 -4.95 4.60 35.16
C GLY A 135 -4.18 3.50 35.91
N ALA A 136 -4.49 3.29 37.18
CA ALA A 136 -3.76 2.36 38.06
C ALA A 136 -3.83 0.89 37.63
N ASN A 137 -4.80 0.50 36.79
CA ASN A 137 -4.94 -0.88 36.30
C ASN A 137 -5.34 -0.92 34.82
N PRO A 138 -4.38 -0.70 33.89
CA PRO A 138 -4.68 -0.67 32.47
C PRO A 138 -4.70 -2.08 31.86
N THR A 139 -5.64 -2.33 30.96
CA THR A 139 -5.66 -3.56 30.16
C THR A 139 -4.51 -3.56 29.14
N VAL A 140 -4.00 -4.73 28.74
CA VAL A 140 -2.96 -4.88 27.70
C VAL A 140 -3.32 -4.13 26.40
N ALA A 141 -4.59 -4.17 25.99
CA ALA A 141 -5.07 -3.41 24.84
C ALA A 141 -4.94 -1.89 25.01
N GLN A 142 -5.22 -1.37 26.22
CA GLN A 142 -5.06 0.05 26.54
C GLN A 142 -3.58 0.46 26.53
N MET A 143 -2.70 -0.37 27.08
CA MET A 143 -1.25 -0.13 27.06
C MET A 143 -0.70 -0.12 25.63
N LYS A 144 -1.12 -1.08 24.80
CA LYS A 144 -0.74 -1.16 23.39
C LYS A 144 -1.18 0.08 22.63
N ASN A 145 -2.47 0.43 22.72
CA ASN A 145 -3.02 1.60 22.04
C ASN A 145 -2.37 2.90 22.51
N HIS A 146 -2.13 3.07 23.81
CA HIS A 146 -1.44 4.25 24.35
C HIS A 146 -0.01 4.37 23.82
N LYS A 147 0.75 3.27 23.74
CA LYS A 147 2.10 3.25 23.14
C LYS A 147 2.05 3.59 21.65
N GLU A 148 1.11 3.01 20.93
CA GLU A 148 0.92 3.25 19.50
C GLU A 148 0.58 4.71 19.22
N LYS A 149 -0.40 5.28 19.94
CA LYS A 149 -0.79 6.70 19.87
C LYS A 149 0.39 7.64 20.15
N LYS A 150 1.17 7.38 21.22
CA LYS A 150 2.39 8.16 21.53
C LYS A 150 3.39 8.12 20.38
N THR A 151 3.61 6.93 19.84
CA THR A 151 4.54 6.72 18.73
C THR A 151 4.04 7.41 17.46
N ARG A 152 2.74 7.35 17.17
CA ARG A 152 2.11 7.98 16.01
C ARG A 152 2.24 9.50 16.05
N LYS A 153 1.94 10.15 17.19
CA LYS A 153 2.16 11.59 17.39
C LYS A 153 3.64 11.99 17.22
N ALA A 154 4.57 11.22 17.80
CA ALA A 154 6.00 11.50 17.67
C ALA A 154 6.48 11.42 16.20
N LYS A 155 6.02 10.39 15.46
CA LYS A 155 6.30 10.24 14.02
C LYS A 155 5.69 11.36 13.18
N ALA A 156 4.45 11.75 13.46
CA ALA A 156 3.79 12.87 12.78
C ALA A 156 4.59 14.16 12.93
N LYS A 157 4.99 14.51 14.17
CA LYS A 157 5.83 15.68 14.46
C LYS A 157 7.17 15.62 13.74
N ALA A 158 7.87 14.48 13.78
CA ALA A 158 9.15 14.30 13.09
C ALA A 158 9.00 14.47 11.56
N CYS A 159 7.94 13.91 10.98
CA CYS A 159 7.64 14.02 9.55
C CYS A 159 7.39 15.49 9.14
N LEU A 160 6.55 16.20 9.89
CA LEU A 160 6.28 17.63 9.66
C LEU A 160 7.56 18.45 9.78
N PHE A 161 8.37 18.22 10.80
CA PHE A 161 9.64 18.91 11.00
C PHE A 161 10.61 18.71 9.82
N SER A 162 10.73 17.49 9.32
CA SER A 162 11.58 17.19 8.16
C SER A 162 11.04 17.72 6.83
N ALA A 163 9.74 18.00 6.74
CA ALA A 163 9.09 18.53 5.54
C ALA A 163 9.22 20.05 5.40
N VAL A 164 9.77 20.76 6.40
CA VAL A 164 9.94 22.21 6.36
C VAL A 164 11.42 22.56 6.16
N SER A 165 11.72 23.48 5.24
CA SER A 165 13.10 23.91 5.02
C SER A 165 13.67 24.65 6.26
N PRO A 166 14.99 24.56 6.53
CA PRO A 166 15.60 25.21 7.69
C PRO A 166 15.31 26.71 7.78
N LEU A 167 15.22 27.41 6.64
CA LEU A 167 14.90 28.83 6.59
C LEU A 167 13.47 29.13 7.09
N ILE A 168 12.50 28.30 6.71
CA ILE A 168 11.11 28.45 7.13
C ILE A 168 10.97 28.07 8.59
N LEU A 169 11.65 27.01 9.03
CA LEU A 169 11.67 26.61 10.44
C LEU A 169 12.20 27.73 11.34
N THR A 170 13.35 28.32 11.00
CA THR A 170 13.93 29.43 11.76
C THR A 170 12.99 30.63 11.84
N ARG A 171 12.28 30.95 10.75
CA ARG A 171 11.27 32.01 10.75
C ARG A 171 10.12 31.68 11.69
N ILE A 172 9.52 30.49 11.58
CA ILE A 172 8.42 30.06 12.46
C ILE A 172 8.83 30.13 13.94
N MET A 173 10.06 29.72 14.26
CA MET A 173 10.58 29.76 15.65
C MET A 173 10.79 31.18 16.18
N GLN A 174 10.91 32.18 15.32
CA GLN A 174 11.07 33.59 15.70
C GLN A 174 9.73 34.32 15.83
N LEU A 175 8.62 33.69 15.43
CA LEU A 175 7.28 34.27 15.58
C LEU A 175 6.75 33.94 16.98
N GLU A 176 6.24 34.96 17.66
CA GLU A 176 5.63 34.78 18.98
C GLU A 176 4.17 34.35 18.86
N SER A 177 3.55 34.55 17.68
CA SER A 177 2.18 34.16 17.41
C SER A 177 1.94 33.68 15.98
N ALA A 178 0.91 32.85 15.79
CA ALA A 178 0.50 32.32 14.48
C ALA A 178 -0.07 33.40 13.53
N ALA A 179 -0.32 34.62 14.03
CA ALA A 179 -0.83 35.75 13.24
C ALA A 179 0.27 36.47 12.44
N GLU A 180 1.55 36.15 12.69
CA GLU A 180 2.71 36.79 12.07
C GLU A 180 3.32 35.97 10.90
N ILE A 181 2.65 34.87 10.50
CA ILE A 181 3.10 33.91 9.46
C ILE A 181 2.83 34.42 8.03
#